data_AF-A0A3D0XWB0-F1
#
_entry.id   AF-A0A3D0XWB0-F1
#
_cell.length_a   1.000
_cell.length_b   1.000
_cell.length_c   1.000
_cell.angle_alpha   90.00
_cell.angle_beta   90.00
_cell.angle_gamma   90.00
#
_symmetry.space_group_name_H-M   'P 1'
#
loop_
_entity.id
_entity.type
_entity.pdbx_description
1 polymer ?
#
loop_
_entity_poly.entity_id
_entity_poly.type
_entity_poly.pdbx_seq_one_letter_code
_entity_poly.pdbx_strand_id
1 'polypeptide(L)' 'MLTSKQRAYLRSLANPLETILMVGKGGLSSDIVYQADTALERRELIKGRVLPDTCPVSS' A
#
# COMPACT_ATOMS: atom_id res chain seq x y z
N MET A 1 9.70 10.76 -9.46
CA MET A 1 9.61 9.41 -10.08
C MET A 1 10.77 8.55 -9.60
N LEU A 2 10.53 7.28 -9.25
CA LEU A 2 11.58 6.34 -8.84
C LEU A 2 12.14 5.57 -10.04
N THR A 3 13.46 5.38 -10.10
CA THR A 3 14.11 4.50 -11.08
C THR A 3 13.82 3.02 -10.80
N SER A 4 14.05 2.15 -11.78
CA SER A 4 13.89 0.69 -11.60
C SER A 4 14.75 0.16 -10.45
N LYS A 5 16.00 0.65 -10.32
CA LYS A 5 16.92 0.26 -9.25
C LYS A 5 16.42 0.69 -7.87
N GLN A 6 15.96 1.94 -7.73
CA GLN A 6 15.40 2.45 -6.48
C GLN A 6 14.14 1.67 -6.07
N ARG A 7 13.28 1.34 -7.04
CA ARG A 7 12.05 0.58 -6.79
C ARG A 7 12.33 -0.86 -6.35
N ALA A 8 13.32 -1.51 -6.95
CA ALA A 8 13.74 -2.86 -6.54
C ALA A 8 14.31 -2.85 -5.11
N TYR A 9 15.11 -1.85 -4.77
CA TYR A 9 15.64 -1.66 -3.42
C TYR A 9 14.53 -1.43 -2.38
N LEU A 10 13.58 -0.52 -2.65
CA LEU A 10 12.44 -0.30 -1.75
C LEU A 10 11.57 -1.56 -1.60
N ARG A 11 11.43 -2.37 -2.65
CA ARG A 11 10.73 -3.66 -2.57
C ARG A 11 11.43 -4.66 -1.68
N SER A 12 12.76 -4.74 -1.71
CA SER A 12 13.49 -5.65 -0.81
C SER A 12 13.36 -5.21 0.65
N LEU A 13 13.37 -3.89 0.91
CA LEU A 13 13.10 -3.34 2.24
C LEU A 13 11.66 -3.58 2.71
N ALA A 14 10.68 -3.51 1.80
CA ALA A 14 9.27 -3.72 2.13
C ALA A 14 8.88 -5.20 2.33
N ASN A 15 9.67 -6.15 1.80
CA ASN A 15 9.34 -7.58 1.86
C ASN A 15 9.13 -8.11 3.29
N PRO A 16 10.02 -7.86 4.27
CA PRO A 16 9.83 -8.30 5.65
C PRO A 16 8.79 -7.49 6.43
N LEU A 17 8.31 -6.35 5.91
CA LEU A 17 7.34 -5.53 6.63
C LEU A 17 6.00 -6.25 6.75
N GLU A 18 5.33 -6.04 7.89
CA GLU A 18 3.95 -6.41 8.08
C GLU A 18 3.04 -5.58 7.17
N THR A 19 1.98 -6.19 6.68
CA THR A 19 0.96 -5.48 5.91
C THR A 19 0.07 -4.70 6.87
N ILE A 20 0.13 -3.38 6.80
CA ILE A 20 -0.63 -2.48 7.70
C ILE A 20 -1.82 -1.83 7.03
N LEU A 21 -1.91 -1.91 5.70
CA LEU A 21 -3.02 -1.36 4.92
C LEU A 21 -3.69 -2.49 4.14
N MET A 22 -5.01 -2.65 4.30
CA MET A 22 -5.78 -3.68 3.61
C MET A 22 -6.96 -3.06 2.87
N VAL A 23 -7.06 -3.34 1.57
CA VAL A 23 -8.14 -2.83 0.71
C VAL A 23 -9.06 -3.99 0.34
N GLY A 24 -10.33 -3.91 0.77
CA GLY A 24 -11.35 -4.93 0.54
C GLY A 24 -12.58 -4.40 -0.19
N LYS A 25 -13.77 -4.85 0.22
CA LYS A 25 -15.08 -4.50 -0.40
C LYS A 25 -15.33 -3.01 -0.60
N GLY A 26 -14.86 -2.17 0.33
CA GLY A 26 -15.01 -0.72 0.25
C GLY A 26 -14.15 -0.04 -0.82
N GLY A 27 -13.26 -0.79 -1.49
CA GLY A 27 -12.32 -0.23 -2.46
C GLY A 27 -11.44 0.86 -1.86
N LEU A 28 -11.03 1.81 -2.70
CA LEU A 28 -10.22 2.94 -2.29
C LEU A 28 -11.11 4.06 -1.73
N SER A 29 -11.51 3.94 -0.46
CA SER A 29 -12.28 4.99 0.24
C SER A 29 -11.37 6.13 0.74
N SER A 30 -11.98 7.27 1.08
CA SER A 30 -11.27 8.40 1.71
C SER A 30 -10.55 8.01 2.99
N ASP A 31 -11.12 7.09 3.77
CA ASP A 31 -10.52 6.59 5.02
C ASP A 31 -9.25 5.78 4.74
N ILE A 32 -9.26 4.94 3.70
CA ILE A 32 -8.08 4.17 3.27
C ILE A 32 -6.96 5.11 2.81
N VAL A 33 -7.32 6.16 2.07
CA VAL A 33 -6.35 7.18 1.63
C VAL A 33 -5.75 7.91 2.84
N TYR A 34 -6.58 8.34 3.79
CA TYR A 34 -6.12 9.01 5.01
C TYR A 34 -5.21 8.12 5.88
N GLN A 35 -5.56 6.84 6.02
CA GLN A 35 -4.73 5.87 6.74
C GLN A 35 -3.39 5.64 6.05
N ALA A 36 -3.39 5.53 4.71
CA ALA A 36 -2.16 5.36 3.94
C ALA A 36 -1.24 6.58 4.10
N ASP A 37 -1.80 7.79 4.04
CA ASP A 37 -1.06 9.05 4.18
C ASP A 37 -0.41 9.17 5.57
N THR A 38 -1.22 9.02 6.62
CA THR A 38 -0.72 9.06 8.02
C THR A 38 0.32 7.97 8.31
N ALA A 39 0.13 6.77 7.75
CA ALA A 39 1.08 5.67 7.93
C ALA A 39 2.39 5.94 7.17
N LEU A 40 2.31 6.57 6.00
CA LEU A 40 3.48 6.92 5.19
C LEU A 40 4.29 8.03 5.86
N GLU A 41 3.66 9.08 6.38
CA GLU A 41 4.34 10.16 7.14
C GLU A 41 5.15 9.65 8.34
N ARG A 42 4.70 8.57 8.98
CA ARG A 42 5.36 8.03 10.19
C ARG A 42 6.46 7.03 9.88
N ARG A 43 6.42 6.38 8.71
CA ARG A 43 7.23 5.19 8.42
C ARG A 43 8.08 5.31 7.16
N GLU A 44 7.81 6.29 6.30
CA GLU A 44 8.42 6.54 4.99
C GLU A 44 8.25 5.39 3.96
N LEU A 45 7.92 4.18 4.41
CA LEU A 45 7.67 3.00 3.61
C LEU A 45 6.57 2.15 4.29
N ILE A 46 5.52 1.85 3.53
CA ILE A 46 4.39 1.03 4.00
C ILE A 46 4.14 -0.14 3.07
N LYS A 47 3.58 -1.22 3.62
CA LYS A 47 3.15 -2.39 2.86
C LYS A 47 1.64 -2.54 2.95
N GLY A 48 0.99 -2.54 1.79
CA GLY A 48 -0.44 -2.73 1.64
C GLY A 48 -0.79 -4.00 0.87
N ARG A 49 -1.97 -4.55 1.10
CA ARG A 49 -2.53 -5.69 0.37
C ARG A 49 -3.95 -5.38 -0.09
N VAL A 50 -4.23 -5.70 -1.35
CA VAL A 50 -5.60 -5.70 -1.90
C VAL A 50 -6.16 -7.12 -1.79
N LEU A 51 -7.41 -7.25 -1.36
CA LEU A 51 -8.15 -8.50 -1.34
C LEU A 51 -8.78 -8.72 -2.72
N PRO A 52 -8.22 -9.61 -3.57
CA PRO A 52 -8.60 -9.70 -4.98
C PRO A 52 -10.07 -10.07 -5.18
N ASP A 53 -10.59 -10.93 -4.31
CA ASP A 53 -11.95 -11.48 -4.42
C ASP A 53 -13.05 -10.49 -4.04
N THR A 54 -12.67 -9.41 -3.32
CA THR A 54 -13.65 -8.51 -2.71
C THR A 54 -13.47 -7.06 -3.10
N CYS A 55 -12.26 -6.64 -3.47
CA CYS A 55 -12.02 -5.29 -3.92
C CYS A 55 -12.69 -5.07 -5.28
N PRO A 56 -13.55 -4.05 -5.44
CA PRO A 56 -14.08 -3.71 -6.75
C PRO A 56 -12.91 -3.39 -7.68
N VAL A 57 -12.82 -4.12 -8.80
CA VAL A 57 -11.91 -3.75 -9.89
C VAL A 57 -12.42 -2.45 -10.48
N SER A 58 -11.63 -1.40 -10.39
CA SER A 58 -11.86 -0.19 -11.17
C SER A 58 -11.72 -0.56 -12.65
N SER A 59 -12.84 -0.49 -13.39
CA SER A 59 -12.88 -0.56 -14.84
C SER A 59 -12.00 0.50 -15.51
#